data_AF-A0A926GVS8-F1
#
_entry.id   AF-A0A926GVS8-F1
#
_cell.length_a   1.000
_cell.length_b   1.000
_cell.length_c   1.000
_cell.angle_alpha   90.00
_cell.angle_beta   90.00
_cell.angle_gamma   90.00
#
_symmetry.space_group_name_H-M   'P 1'
#
loop_
_entity.id
_entity.type
_entity.pdbx_description
1 polymer ?
#
loop_
_entity_poly.entity_id
_entity_poly.type
_entity_poly.pdbx_seq_one_letter_code
_entity_poly.pdbx_strand_id
1 'polypeptide(L)'
;MRNEKTTRRDLLRAGFDSLLFGMALPEVSIRTEDNPITFPKWLTNEKQNEVSYTRGGYNFNVYYLPALARDLNAVGVGHSLAYEALVTGKAKTLESKTYADIVHVLKNPPRFAPNERLLANTFSRRYGVLEQVFEQTHLLHAQTVDVLANAKMTQSGKEREIEQLYMVYETTLPYAITPLPLNMGYLYGQPYSRRFRNNYPKTNGLFWGYHWLQGAMYDALYGKTPDEQKQVYEVIGTQYRETELYRTDRNFMPMTGEVSPRFSLRFPELANVFDNLHMLHDMVNDILVSGDMTQRQKDDAVRLAIWRVMAAAHKGYKPGDAPEPGKWRDYRHMDGMPGMGQMPDMPRDAMFMPGMGWMSMASCHHCSMPMATKDLHTVSADGWTMRVRCPLCARDMSAETKGRAVLHLATEDTNRPLILVSDEQGNLNATNTALGKSAVFLEQEASHAGCAHWSQAFTDRTAFDRFVTANPEYAKSKPILLADWQTRQGEKPDTYFKKQGPPGNPFDGAAADSADGKGAK
;
A
#
# COMPACT_ATOMS: atom_id res chain seq x y z
N MET A 1 48.94 -74.03 5.29
CA MET A 1 48.40 -74.28 6.64
C MET A 1 48.84 -73.14 7.55
N ARG A 2 47.88 -72.36 8.10
CA ARG A 2 47.99 -71.42 9.24
C ARG A 2 49.02 -70.27 9.11
N ASN A 3 48.82 -69.05 9.59
CA ASN A 3 47.72 -68.29 10.16
C ASN A 3 48.36 -66.89 10.36
N GLU A 4 47.90 -65.82 9.72
CA GLU A 4 48.15 -64.48 10.24
C GLU A 4 46.87 -63.66 10.12
N LYS A 5 46.36 -63.29 11.30
CA LYS A 5 45.19 -62.45 11.51
C LYS A 5 45.63 -61.00 11.36
N THR A 6 45.30 -60.37 10.24
CA THR A 6 45.32 -58.90 10.15
C THR A 6 43.94 -58.38 10.52
N THR A 7 43.90 -57.60 11.59
CA THR A 7 42.69 -57.02 12.17
C THR A 7 42.05 -55.98 11.26
N ARG A 8 40.71 -55.98 11.21
CA ARG A 8 39.81 -55.10 10.42
C ARG A 8 39.84 -53.61 10.84
N ARG A 9 40.91 -53.15 11.51
CA ARG A 9 41.06 -51.79 12.06
C ARG A 9 42.05 -50.91 11.28
N ASP A 10 42.83 -51.48 10.36
CA ASP A 10 43.87 -50.74 9.62
C ASP A 10 43.49 -50.39 8.16
N LEU A 11 42.27 -50.72 7.71
CA LEU A 11 41.74 -50.34 6.40
C LEU A 11 40.69 -49.21 6.45
N LEU A 12 40.50 -48.58 7.62
CA LEU A 12 39.55 -47.46 7.81
C LEU A 12 40.23 -46.11 8.10
N ARG A 13 41.55 -46.00 7.90
CA ARG A 13 42.31 -44.77 8.19
C ARG A 13 43.13 -44.21 7.03
N ALA A 14 42.93 -44.70 5.81
CA ALA A 14 43.64 -44.23 4.61
C ALA A 14 42.69 -43.89 3.43
N GLY A 15 41.46 -43.45 3.73
CA GLY A 15 40.46 -43.13 2.70
C GLY A 15 39.42 -42.08 3.10
N PHE A 16 39.71 -41.25 4.11
CA PHE A 16 38.76 -40.24 4.61
C PHE A 16 39.34 -38.83 4.77
N ASP A 17 40.54 -38.56 4.24
CA ASP A 17 41.21 -37.25 4.35
C ASP A 17 41.45 -36.55 2.99
N SER A 18 40.63 -36.82 1.97
CA SER A 18 40.80 -36.15 0.66
C SER A 18 39.51 -35.67 -0.04
N LEU A 19 38.38 -35.55 0.66
CA LEU A 19 37.12 -35.04 0.05
C LEU A 19 36.39 -33.95 0.85
N LEU A 20 37.07 -33.31 1.81
CA LEU A 20 36.52 -32.19 2.61
C LEU A 20 37.39 -30.91 2.52
N PHE A 21 38.01 -30.67 1.36
CA PHE A 21 38.54 -29.35 1.04
C PHE A 21 37.51 -28.55 0.25
N GLY A 22 36.91 -27.57 0.94
CA GLY A 22 36.61 -26.27 0.35
C GLY A 22 35.62 -26.24 -0.81
N MET A 23 34.39 -26.73 -0.61
CA MET A 23 33.29 -25.97 -1.19
C MET A 23 33.10 -24.74 -0.32
N ALA A 24 33.87 -23.69 -0.63
CA ALA A 24 33.46 -22.35 -0.26
C ALA A 24 32.00 -22.23 -0.73
N LEU A 25 31.09 -22.00 0.23
CA LEU A 25 29.76 -21.53 -0.13
C LEU A 25 30.00 -20.39 -1.13
N PRO A 26 29.37 -20.42 -2.33
CA PRO A 26 29.61 -19.39 -3.30
C PRO A 26 29.44 -18.07 -2.58
N GLU A 27 30.48 -17.22 -2.60
CA GLU A 27 30.32 -15.84 -2.19
C GLU A 27 29.10 -15.37 -2.96
N VAL A 28 27.99 -15.14 -2.24
CA VAL A 28 26.91 -14.32 -2.74
C VAL A 28 27.53 -12.94 -2.82
N SER A 29 28.29 -12.74 -3.88
CA SER A 29 28.71 -11.47 -4.39
C SER A 29 27.39 -10.75 -4.61
N ILE A 30 27.09 -9.83 -3.71
CA ILE A 30 26.12 -8.77 -4.00
C ILE A 30 26.79 -8.02 -5.16
N ARG A 31 26.61 -8.53 -6.38
CA ARG A 31 27.10 -7.91 -7.60
C ARG A 31 26.36 -6.59 -7.69
N THR A 32 27.00 -5.54 -7.20
CA THR A 32 26.69 -4.18 -7.62
C THR A 32 26.91 -4.17 -9.12
N GLU A 33 25.85 -4.04 -9.91
CA GLU A 33 25.93 -3.96 -11.37
C GLU A 33 27.06 -3.00 -11.78
N ASP A 34 28.04 -3.51 -12.55
CA ASP A 34 29.12 -2.88 -13.35
C ASP A 34 29.82 -1.58 -12.90
N ASN A 35 29.56 -1.05 -11.70
CA ASN A 35 30.29 0.06 -11.08
C ASN A 35 30.24 -0.03 -9.55
N PRO A 36 31.36 0.18 -8.83
CA PRO A 36 31.34 0.25 -7.38
C PRO A 36 30.50 1.45 -6.94
N ILE A 37 29.40 1.17 -6.22
CA ILE A 37 28.56 2.22 -5.63
C ILE A 37 29.38 2.91 -4.55
N THR A 38 29.64 4.21 -4.73
CA THR A 38 30.24 5.03 -3.66
C THR A 38 29.12 5.53 -2.77
N PHE A 39 28.98 4.90 -1.59
CA PHE A 39 27.99 5.35 -0.61
C PHE A 39 28.38 6.71 -0.01
N PRO A 40 27.39 7.59 0.24
CA PRO A 40 27.66 8.83 0.95
C PRO A 40 28.07 8.52 2.40
N LYS A 41 28.97 9.35 2.96
CA LYS A 41 29.53 9.15 4.32
C LYS A 41 28.47 9.08 5.42
N TRP A 42 27.31 9.70 5.22
CA TRP A 42 26.22 9.65 6.19
C TRP A 42 25.61 8.24 6.30
N LEU A 43 25.67 7.41 5.26
CA LEU A 43 25.08 6.06 5.27
C LEU A 43 25.83 5.10 6.20
N THR A 44 27.05 5.46 6.59
CA THR A 44 27.86 4.77 7.59
C THR A 44 27.90 5.52 8.92
N ASN A 45 27.10 6.58 9.09
CA ASN A 45 27.07 7.35 10.32
C ASN A 45 26.21 6.65 11.38
N GLU A 46 26.87 6.03 12.35
CA GLU A 46 26.21 5.40 13.50
C GLU A 46 25.71 6.42 14.53
N LYS A 47 26.03 7.72 14.37
CA LYS A 47 25.48 8.75 15.26
C LYS A 47 23.99 8.94 15.00
N GLN A 48 23.23 8.91 16.08
CA GLN A 48 21.81 9.15 16.07
C GLN A 48 21.55 10.64 15.95
N ASN A 49 20.89 11.06 14.86
CA ASN A 49 20.26 12.37 14.79
C ASN A 49 18.81 12.19 15.20
N GLU A 50 18.38 12.91 16.22
CA GLU A 50 16.95 12.98 16.54
C GLU A 50 16.24 13.82 15.49
N VAL A 51 15.11 13.30 15.01
CA VAL A 51 14.20 14.05 14.16
C VAL A 51 12.98 14.38 14.97
N SER A 52 12.58 15.64 14.89
CA SER A 52 11.42 16.15 15.60
C SER A 52 10.28 16.41 14.63
N TYR A 53 9.05 16.34 15.15
CA TYR A 53 7.86 16.78 14.45
C TYR A 53 8.06 18.20 13.88
N THR A 54 7.65 18.41 12.63
CA THR A 54 7.45 19.76 12.11
C THR A 54 6.39 20.44 12.97
N ARG A 55 6.67 21.65 13.47
CA ARG A 55 5.74 22.31 14.39
C ARG A 55 4.48 22.77 13.64
N GLY A 56 3.32 22.24 14.02
CA GLY A 56 2.04 22.62 13.45
C GLY A 56 0.92 22.60 14.49
N GLY A 57 -0.11 23.44 14.30
CA GLY A 57 -1.32 23.43 15.13
C GLY A 57 -2.20 22.19 14.93
N TYR A 58 -1.83 21.31 14.00
CA TYR A 58 -2.46 20.02 13.73
C TYR A 58 -1.81 18.85 14.47
N ASN A 59 -0.60 19.01 15.01
CA ASN A 59 0.13 17.90 15.61
C ASN A 59 -0.73 17.18 16.65
N PHE A 60 -0.80 15.86 16.56
CA PHE A 60 -1.59 14.96 17.38
C PHE A 60 -3.12 15.05 17.17
N ASN A 61 -3.60 15.68 16.10
CA ASN A 61 -5.03 15.71 15.80
C ASN A 61 -5.62 14.35 15.43
N VAL A 62 -4.81 13.35 15.06
CA VAL A 62 -5.28 11.97 14.89
C VAL A 62 -6.00 11.45 16.16
N TYR A 63 -5.69 11.96 17.35
CA TYR A 63 -6.36 11.58 18.59
C TYR A 63 -7.81 12.07 18.70
N TYR A 64 -8.29 12.93 17.78
CA TYR A 64 -9.73 13.18 17.61
C TYR A 64 -10.46 12.00 16.93
N LEU A 65 -9.71 11.03 16.39
CA LEU A 65 -10.16 9.73 15.90
C LEU A 65 -9.50 8.62 16.74
N PRO A 66 -9.95 8.39 17.99
CA PRO A 66 -9.23 7.53 18.94
C PRO A 66 -9.03 6.09 18.47
N ALA A 67 -9.95 5.55 17.67
CA ALA A 67 -9.82 4.21 17.10
C ALA A 67 -8.63 4.13 16.13
N LEU A 68 -8.52 5.10 15.20
CA LEU A 68 -7.39 5.16 14.27
C LEU A 68 -6.07 5.39 14.99
N ALA A 69 -6.04 6.34 15.93
CA ALA A 69 -4.83 6.61 16.70
C ALA A 69 -4.34 5.36 17.46
N ARG A 70 -5.25 4.59 18.05
CA ARG A 70 -4.92 3.35 18.75
C ARG A 70 -4.36 2.29 17.82
N ASP A 71 -5.01 2.07 16.68
CA ASP A 71 -4.56 1.09 15.69
C ASP A 71 -3.16 1.47 15.18
N LEU A 72 -2.91 2.74 14.85
CA LEU A 72 -1.57 3.23 14.46
C LEU A 72 -0.52 3.11 15.57
N ASN A 73 -0.88 3.38 16.83
CA ASN A 73 0.07 3.21 17.94
C ASN A 73 0.48 1.75 18.12
N ALA A 74 -0.44 0.80 17.91
CA ALA A 74 -0.14 -0.62 18.01
C ALA A 74 0.70 -1.14 16.84
N VAL A 75 0.52 -0.58 15.64
CA VAL A 75 1.38 -0.86 14.47
C VAL A 75 2.86 -0.61 14.81
N GLY A 76 3.19 0.57 15.36
CA GLY A 76 4.57 0.92 15.71
C GLY A 76 5.19 -0.02 16.76
N VAL A 77 4.42 -0.42 17.77
CA VAL A 77 4.85 -1.44 18.74
C VAL A 77 5.08 -2.80 18.07
N GLY A 78 4.15 -3.21 17.20
CA GLY A 78 4.23 -4.48 16.48
C GLY A 78 5.48 -4.61 15.63
N HIS A 79 5.79 -3.58 14.84
CA HIS A 79 7.05 -3.50 14.10
C HIS A 79 8.26 -3.58 15.02
N SER A 80 8.28 -2.77 16.09
CA SER A 80 9.40 -2.72 17.03
C SER A 80 9.73 -4.09 17.64
N LEU A 81 8.71 -4.82 18.11
CA LEU A 81 8.87 -6.13 18.72
C LEU A 81 9.41 -7.18 17.73
N ALA A 82 8.95 -7.14 16.49
CA ALA A 82 9.39 -8.06 15.45
C ALA A 82 10.84 -7.76 15.01
N TYR A 83 11.19 -6.49 14.79
CA TYR A 83 12.56 -6.09 14.45
C TYR A 83 13.55 -6.41 15.57
N GLU A 84 13.19 -6.18 16.82
CA GLU A 84 14.01 -6.58 17.96
C GLU A 84 14.23 -8.09 17.99
N ALA A 85 13.19 -8.88 17.71
CA ALA A 85 13.32 -10.34 17.65
C ALA A 85 14.26 -10.81 16.52
N LEU A 86 14.22 -10.15 15.35
CA LEU A 86 15.09 -10.45 14.21
C LEU A 86 16.57 -10.29 14.57
N VAL A 87 16.94 -9.23 15.28
CA VAL A 87 18.36 -8.92 15.57
C VAL A 87 18.90 -9.53 16.86
N THR A 88 18.03 -9.99 17.76
CA THR A 88 18.41 -10.64 19.03
C THR A 88 18.44 -12.16 18.96
N GLY A 89 18.35 -12.75 17.75
CA GLY A 89 18.35 -14.20 17.56
C GLY A 89 17.05 -14.89 17.96
N LYS A 90 15.96 -14.12 18.09
CA LYS A 90 14.62 -14.61 18.43
C LYS A 90 13.70 -14.73 17.22
N ALA A 91 14.20 -14.63 15.99
CA ALA A 91 13.40 -14.74 14.77
C ALA A 91 12.46 -15.97 14.77
N LYS A 92 12.90 -17.12 15.30
CA LYS A 92 12.07 -18.34 15.42
C LYS A 92 10.79 -18.18 16.24
N THR A 93 10.66 -17.13 17.06
CA THR A 93 9.45 -16.85 17.85
C THR A 93 8.45 -15.93 17.13
N LEU A 94 8.78 -15.45 15.92
CA LEU A 94 7.90 -14.63 15.07
C LEU A 94 6.64 -15.37 14.58
N GLU A 95 6.53 -16.67 14.76
CA GLU A 95 5.30 -17.43 14.44
C GLU A 95 4.61 -18.01 15.68
N SER A 96 5.13 -17.68 16.87
CA SER A 96 4.65 -18.21 18.15
C SER A 96 4.63 -17.13 19.23
N LYS A 97 5.63 -17.07 20.10
CA LYS A 97 5.63 -16.17 21.26
C LYS A 97 5.62 -14.69 20.85
N THR A 98 6.54 -14.26 19.98
CA THR A 98 6.60 -12.85 19.56
C THR A 98 5.33 -12.46 18.80
N TYR A 99 4.82 -13.36 17.96
CA TYR A 99 3.53 -13.14 17.30
C TYR A 99 2.40 -12.94 18.32
N ALA A 100 2.29 -13.81 19.32
CA ALA A 100 1.27 -13.69 20.37
C ALA A 100 1.42 -12.40 21.18
N ASP A 101 2.65 -11.98 21.47
CA ASP A 101 2.93 -10.71 22.17
C ASP A 101 2.49 -9.51 21.31
N ILE A 102 2.77 -9.52 20.00
CA ILE A 102 2.32 -8.48 19.05
C ILE A 102 0.78 -8.46 18.97
N VAL A 103 0.15 -9.62 18.80
CA VAL A 103 -1.33 -9.74 18.75
C VAL A 103 -1.97 -9.26 20.05
N HIS A 104 -1.33 -9.50 21.20
CA HIS A 104 -1.81 -8.97 22.47
C HIS A 104 -1.85 -7.44 22.48
N VAL A 105 -0.80 -6.79 21.96
CA VAL A 105 -0.76 -5.32 21.83
C VAL A 105 -1.81 -4.83 20.83
N LEU A 106 -1.96 -5.48 19.68
CA LEU A 106 -2.97 -5.10 18.67
C LEU A 106 -4.39 -5.17 19.22
N LYS A 107 -4.68 -6.12 20.11
CA LYS A 107 -5.97 -6.23 20.81
C LYS A 107 -6.11 -5.25 21.98
N ASN A 108 -5.01 -4.73 22.49
CA ASN A 108 -4.96 -3.81 23.64
C ASN A 108 -4.06 -2.60 23.31
N PRO A 109 -4.41 -1.82 22.27
CA PRO A 109 -3.52 -0.81 21.72
C PRO A 109 -3.21 0.29 22.74
N PRO A 110 -1.96 0.75 22.82
CA PRO A 110 -1.60 1.82 23.74
C PRO A 110 -2.32 3.12 23.36
N ARG A 111 -2.72 3.89 24.39
CA ARG A 111 -3.41 5.17 24.18
C ARG A 111 -2.53 6.19 23.47
N PHE A 112 -1.22 6.14 23.67
CA PHE A 112 -0.25 7.05 23.06
C PHE A 112 0.83 6.24 22.36
N ALA A 113 1.33 6.78 21.23
CA ALA A 113 2.46 6.20 20.51
C ALA A 113 3.67 6.09 21.46
N PRO A 114 4.18 4.87 21.70
CA PRO A 114 5.44 4.71 22.41
C PRO A 114 6.60 5.08 21.49
N ASN A 115 7.74 5.41 22.08
CA ASN A 115 8.97 5.58 21.32
C ASN A 115 9.48 4.20 20.86
N GLU A 116 9.42 3.94 19.56
CA GLU A 116 9.80 2.66 18.94
C GLU A 116 11.25 2.26 19.27
N ARG A 117 12.17 3.23 19.38
CA ARG A 117 13.58 2.97 19.76
C ARG A 117 13.74 2.39 21.15
N LEU A 118 12.83 2.71 22.07
CA LEU A 118 12.84 2.12 23.41
C LEU A 118 12.39 0.65 23.40
N LEU A 119 11.57 0.28 22.42
CA LEU A 119 11.07 -1.08 22.25
C LEU A 119 12.02 -1.94 21.40
N ALA A 120 12.66 -1.35 20.39
CA ALA A 120 13.59 -2.00 19.45
C ALA A 120 15.05 -1.57 19.65
N ASN A 121 15.48 -1.39 20.91
CA ASN A 121 16.77 -0.79 21.25
C ASN A 121 17.98 -1.50 20.62
N THR A 122 17.99 -2.83 20.51
CA THR A 122 19.11 -3.55 19.88
C THR A 122 19.12 -3.30 18.37
N PHE A 123 17.94 -3.31 17.74
CA PHE A 123 17.77 -3.00 16.33
C PHE A 123 18.24 -1.58 16.01
N SER A 124 17.74 -0.58 16.75
CA SER A 124 18.07 0.83 16.53
C SER A 124 19.56 1.14 16.75
N ARG A 125 20.26 0.42 17.64
CA ARG A 125 21.72 0.55 17.81
C ARG A 125 22.49 -0.05 16.65
N ARG A 126 22.04 -1.20 16.14
CA ARG A 126 22.73 -1.93 15.07
C ARG A 126 22.51 -1.28 13.70
N TYR A 127 21.28 -0.85 13.43
CA TYR A 127 20.84 -0.31 12.16
C TYR A 127 20.42 1.16 12.30
N GLY A 128 21.20 1.96 13.03
CA GLY A 128 20.83 3.33 13.39
C GLY A 128 20.54 4.28 12.22
N VAL A 129 21.13 4.06 11.04
CA VAL A 129 20.78 4.81 9.82
C VAL A 129 19.44 4.37 9.24
N LEU A 130 19.16 3.07 9.22
CA LEU A 130 17.87 2.55 8.79
C LEU A 130 16.76 3.05 9.70
N GLU A 131 16.99 3.04 11.01
CA GLU A 131 16.07 3.58 12.01
C GLU A 131 15.77 5.06 11.77
N GLN A 132 16.77 5.87 11.39
CA GLN A 132 16.57 7.28 11.05
C GLN A 132 15.71 7.46 9.79
N VAL A 133 15.90 6.61 8.77
CA VAL A 133 15.06 6.60 7.57
C VAL A 133 13.61 6.24 7.94
N PHE A 134 13.41 5.16 8.69
CA PHE A 134 12.08 4.73 9.13
C PHE A 134 11.40 5.81 9.98
N GLU A 135 12.06 6.32 11.02
CA GLU A 135 11.49 7.33 11.92
C GLU A 135 11.07 8.59 11.15
N GLN A 136 11.88 9.08 10.22
CA GLN A 136 11.56 10.28 9.44
C GLN A 136 10.32 10.11 8.57
N THR A 137 10.24 8.99 7.85
CA THR A 137 9.10 8.76 6.98
C THR A 137 7.85 8.38 7.78
N HIS A 138 7.97 7.68 8.92
CA HIS A 138 6.87 7.47 9.86
C HIS A 138 6.35 8.77 10.47
N LEU A 139 7.23 9.73 10.78
CA LEU A 139 6.81 11.06 11.19
C LEU A 139 6.03 11.77 10.08
N LEU A 140 6.47 11.69 8.82
CA LEU A 140 5.72 12.24 7.69
C LEU A 140 4.33 11.60 7.55
N HIS A 141 4.22 10.28 7.70
CA HIS A 141 2.93 9.57 7.77
C HIS A 141 2.04 10.17 8.88
N ALA A 142 2.54 10.20 10.12
CA ALA A 142 1.79 10.66 11.28
C ALA A 142 1.32 12.11 11.12
N GLN A 143 2.19 13.01 10.66
CA GLN A 143 1.86 14.42 10.46
C GLN A 143 0.86 14.62 9.31
N THR A 144 0.94 13.83 8.24
CA THR A 144 -0.04 13.85 7.16
C THR A 144 -1.43 13.49 7.67
N VAL A 145 -1.53 12.44 8.50
CA VAL A 145 -2.80 12.03 9.14
C VAL A 145 -3.32 13.11 10.07
N ASP A 146 -2.45 13.72 10.88
CA ASP A 146 -2.79 14.81 11.79
C ASP A 146 -3.38 16.02 11.04
N VAL A 147 -2.79 16.40 9.90
CA VAL A 147 -3.35 17.44 9.02
C VAL A 147 -4.72 17.04 8.49
N LEU A 148 -4.87 15.82 7.98
CA LEU A 148 -6.15 15.33 7.45
C LEU A 148 -7.24 15.25 8.53
N ALA A 149 -6.88 14.91 9.76
CA ALA A 149 -7.77 14.86 10.92
C ALA A 149 -8.07 16.26 11.52
N ASN A 150 -7.41 17.33 11.06
CA ASN A 150 -7.62 18.66 11.62
C ASN A 150 -9.01 19.20 11.25
N ALA A 151 -9.88 19.32 12.26
CA ALA A 151 -11.24 19.85 12.13
C ALA A 151 -11.33 21.34 11.79
N LYS A 152 -10.26 22.12 12.05
CA LYS A 152 -10.24 23.58 11.86
C LYS A 152 -9.71 24.00 10.50
N MET A 153 -9.13 23.08 9.73
CA MET A 153 -8.56 23.37 8.42
C MET A 153 -9.58 23.10 7.31
N THR A 154 -9.67 24.02 6.35
CA THR A 154 -10.36 23.76 5.08
C THR A 154 -9.59 22.68 4.32
N GLN A 155 -10.26 21.99 3.39
CA GLN A 155 -9.62 20.98 2.55
C GLN A 155 -8.42 21.55 1.78
N SER A 156 -8.56 22.73 1.17
CA SER A 156 -7.44 23.42 0.51
C SER A 156 -6.31 23.83 1.46
N GLY A 157 -6.63 24.13 2.72
CA GLY A 157 -5.64 24.37 3.77
C GLY A 157 -4.88 23.11 4.14
N LYS A 158 -5.58 21.98 4.27
CA LYS A 158 -4.96 20.66 4.53
C LYS A 158 -3.99 20.30 3.42
N GLU A 159 -4.39 20.49 2.16
CA GLU A 159 -3.54 20.17 1.01
C GLU A 159 -2.25 20.99 0.98
N ARG A 160 -2.34 22.31 1.19
CA ARG A 160 -1.15 23.18 1.26
C ARG A 160 -0.20 22.79 2.38
N GLU A 161 -0.73 22.38 3.53
CA GLU A 161 0.09 21.97 4.67
C GLU A 161 0.78 20.62 4.41
N ILE A 162 0.10 19.66 3.77
CA ILE A 162 0.70 18.39 3.36
C ILE A 162 1.85 18.61 2.37
N GLU A 163 1.67 19.53 1.41
CA GLU A 163 2.74 19.93 0.49
C GLU A 163 3.92 20.57 1.23
N GLN A 164 3.65 21.41 2.24
CA GLN A 164 4.69 21.99 3.09
C GLN A 164 5.45 20.96 3.91
N LEU A 165 4.75 20.01 4.53
CA LEU A 165 5.35 18.89 5.25
C LEU A 165 6.27 18.08 4.33
N TYR A 166 5.84 17.80 3.11
CA TYR A 166 6.64 17.10 2.13
C TYR A 166 7.88 17.91 1.71
N MET A 167 7.76 19.21 1.46
CA MET A 167 8.92 20.06 1.18
C MET A 167 9.92 20.07 2.33
N VAL A 168 9.46 20.13 3.58
CA VAL A 168 10.32 20.04 4.77
C VAL A 168 11.03 18.67 4.79
N TYR A 169 10.28 17.58 4.62
CA TYR A 169 10.84 16.23 4.57
C TYR A 169 11.92 16.07 3.50
N GLU A 170 11.67 16.55 2.28
CA GLU A 170 12.61 16.42 1.16
C GLU A 170 13.88 17.26 1.36
N THR A 171 13.78 18.42 2.03
CA THR A 171 14.88 19.40 2.08
C THR A 171 15.69 19.38 3.36
N THR A 172 15.13 18.91 4.48
CA THR A 172 15.77 19.09 5.80
C THR A 172 16.79 18.01 6.15
N LEU A 173 16.71 16.81 5.55
CA LEU A 173 17.49 15.67 5.99
C LEU A 173 18.05 14.87 4.81
N PRO A 174 19.28 14.32 4.92
CA PRO A 174 19.90 13.55 3.83
C PRO A 174 19.24 12.18 3.59
N TYR A 175 18.25 11.80 4.40
CA TYR A 175 17.65 10.47 4.45
C TYR A 175 16.27 10.38 3.79
N ALA A 176 15.88 11.42 3.05
CA ALA A 176 14.60 11.42 2.34
C ALA A 176 14.54 10.25 1.34
N ILE A 177 13.52 9.41 1.49
CA ILE A 177 13.13 8.42 0.48
C ILE A 177 12.67 9.16 -0.78
N THR A 178 13.01 8.62 -1.95
CA THR A 178 12.68 9.21 -3.24
C THR A 178 11.16 9.29 -3.45
N PRO A 179 10.66 10.40 -4.03
CA PRO A 179 9.27 10.53 -4.45
C PRO A 179 8.99 9.87 -5.81
N LEU A 180 10.00 9.26 -6.44
CA LEU A 180 9.82 8.58 -7.71
C LEU A 180 9.15 7.21 -7.52
N PRO A 181 8.28 6.79 -8.45
CA PRO A 181 7.61 5.50 -8.38
C PRO A 181 8.62 4.39 -8.72
N LEU A 182 9.24 3.78 -7.72
CA LEU A 182 10.26 2.75 -7.97
C LEU A 182 9.65 1.49 -8.56
N ASN A 183 10.41 0.81 -9.41
CA ASN A 183 10.02 -0.48 -9.96
C ASN A 183 9.97 -1.56 -8.87
N MET A 184 8.77 -1.76 -8.34
CA MET A 184 8.47 -2.76 -7.32
C MET A 184 8.73 -4.17 -7.84
N GLY A 185 8.54 -4.40 -9.14
CA GLY A 185 8.93 -5.65 -9.82
C GLY A 185 10.39 -6.02 -9.61
N TYR A 186 11.31 -5.08 -9.85
CA TYR A 186 12.74 -5.31 -9.65
C TYR A 186 13.09 -5.46 -8.16
N LEU A 187 12.56 -4.59 -7.31
CA LEU A 187 12.86 -4.60 -5.87
C LEU A 187 12.36 -5.88 -5.19
N TYR A 188 11.23 -6.41 -5.65
CA TYR A 188 10.67 -7.70 -5.23
C TYR A 188 11.32 -8.91 -5.91
N GLY A 189 12.19 -8.69 -6.90
CA GLY A 189 12.90 -9.72 -7.67
C GLY A 189 14.33 -10.00 -7.19
N GLN A 190 14.77 -9.43 -6.07
CA GLN A 190 16.10 -9.67 -5.51
C GLN A 190 16.29 -11.15 -5.07
N PRO A 191 17.52 -11.68 -5.02
CA PRO A 191 17.77 -13.08 -4.66
C PRO A 191 17.27 -13.51 -3.26
N TYR A 192 17.11 -12.55 -2.35
CA TYR A 192 16.58 -12.78 -1.00
C TYR A 192 15.07 -12.59 -0.89
N SER A 193 14.40 -12.13 -1.96
CA SER A 193 13.01 -11.71 -1.88
C SER A 193 12.08 -12.84 -1.43
N ARG A 194 11.02 -12.47 -0.73
CA ARG A 194 9.96 -13.35 -0.22
C ARG A 194 10.38 -14.30 0.91
N ARG A 195 11.64 -14.29 1.35
CA ARG A 195 12.12 -15.19 2.40
C ARG A 195 11.39 -14.97 3.73
N PHE A 196 11.11 -13.72 4.09
CA PHE A 196 10.38 -13.39 5.30
C PHE A 196 8.94 -13.89 5.25
N ARG A 197 8.18 -13.55 4.21
CA ARG A 197 6.79 -14.06 4.05
C ARG A 197 6.71 -15.58 3.99
N ASN A 198 7.70 -16.24 3.41
CA ASN A 198 7.73 -17.71 3.34
C ASN A 198 8.06 -18.36 4.69
N ASN A 199 8.96 -17.77 5.47
CA ASN A 199 9.39 -18.32 6.76
C ASN A 199 8.47 -17.93 7.91
N TYR A 200 7.88 -16.73 7.85
CA TYR A 200 7.08 -16.11 8.90
C TYR A 200 5.78 -15.49 8.33
N PRO A 201 4.90 -16.30 7.71
CA PRO A 201 3.71 -15.82 7.00
C PRO A 201 2.71 -15.07 7.89
N LYS A 202 2.54 -15.43 9.16
CA LYS A 202 1.60 -14.73 10.06
C LYS A 202 2.14 -13.37 10.43
N THR A 203 3.42 -13.25 10.79
CA THR A 203 4.01 -11.94 11.07
C THR A 203 4.07 -11.07 9.82
N ASN A 204 4.35 -11.66 8.65
CA ASN A 204 4.24 -10.92 7.39
C ASN A 204 2.81 -10.43 7.14
N GLY A 205 1.80 -11.24 7.43
CA GLY A 205 0.40 -10.85 7.36
C GLY A 205 0.10 -9.62 8.25
N LEU A 206 0.65 -9.58 9.47
CA LEU A 206 0.55 -8.39 10.33
C LEU A 206 1.17 -7.16 9.66
N PHE A 207 2.41 -7.26 9.16
CA PHE A 207 3.11 -6.14 8.51
C PHE A 207 2.36 -5.61 7.29
N TRP A 208 1.91 -6.50 6.42
CA TRP A 208 1.13 -6.07 5.26
C TRP A 208 -0.24 -5.53 5.65
N GLY A 209 -0.85 -6.03 6.73
CA GLY A 209 -2.03 -5.41 7.33
C GLY A 209 -1.76 -4.00 7.86
N TYR A 210 -0.58 -3.76 8.43
CA TYR A 210 -0.15 -2.42 8.87
C TYR A 210 -0.01 -1.47 7.69
N HIS A 211 0.72 -1.89 6.66
CA HIS A 211 0.90 -1.12 5.43
C HIS A 211 -0.45 -0.84 4.76
N TRP A 212 -1.38 -1.80 4.80
CA TRP A 212 -2.75 -1.62 4.32
C TRP A 212 -3.45 -0.48 5.06
N LEU A 213 -3.44 -0.48 6.40
CA LEU A 213 -4.06 0.60 7.18
C LEU A 213 -3.39 1.94 6.92
N GLN A 214 -2.05 1.97 6.89
CA GLN A 214 -1.25 3.17 6.63
C GLN A 214 -1.48 3.74 5.22
N GLY A 215 -1.89 2.90 4.26
CA GLY A 215 -2.37 3.35 2.95
C GLY A 215 -3.84 3.77 2.96
N ALA A 216 -4.75 2.91 3.44
CA ALA A 216 -6.21 3.07 3.33
C ALA A 216 -6.76 4.25 4.15
N MET A 217 -6.06 4.63 5.23
CA MET A 217 -6.48 5.75 6.06
C MET A 217 -6.55 7.07 5.29
N TYR A 218 -5.76 7.26 4.21
CA TYR A 218 -5.73 8.52 3.50
C TYR A 218 -7.06 8.85 2.81
N ASP A 219 -7.60 7.96 1.99
CA ASP A 219 -8.92 8.17 1.38
C ASP A 219 -10.04 8.11 2.43
N ALA A 220 -9.85 7.39 3.54
CA ALA A 220 -10.77 7.41 4.67
C ALA A 220 -10.86 8.78 5.36
N LEU A 221 -9.83 9.63 5.24
CA LEU A 221 -9.80 10.96 5.85
C LEU A 221 -9.96 12.11 4.86
N TYR A 222 -9.47 11.94 3.63
CA TYR A 222 -9.35 12.99 2.62
C TYR A 222 -10.71 13.46 2.09
N GLY A 223 -10.95 14.77 2.15
CA GLY A 223 -12.20 15.39 1.71
C GLY A 223 -13.40 15.11 2.61
N LYS A 224 -13.18 14.81 3.90
CA LYS A 224 -14.23 14.48 4.86
C LYS A 224 -14.17 15.36 6.11
N THR A 225 -15.34 15.62 6.68
CA THR A 225 -15.49 16.25 8.01
C THR A 225 -15.14 15.25 9.11
N PRO A 226 -14.81 15.71 10.34
CA PRO A 226 -14.45 14.81 11.44
C PRO A 226 -15.49 13.74 11.77
N ASP A 227 -16.78 14.04 11.64
CA ASP A 227 -17.84 13.06 11.93
C ASP A 227 -18.02 12.05 10.80
N GLU A 228 -17.82 12.45 9.54
CA GLU A 228 -17.75 11.52 8.41
C GLU A 228 -16.51 10.63 8.51
N GLN A 229 -15.37 11.17 8.96
CA GLN A 229 -14.14 10.41 9.20
C GLN A 229 -14.36 9.30 10.23
N LYS A 230 -15.05 9.58 11.34
CA LYS A 230 -15.39 8.56 12.35
C LYS A 230 -16.23 7.43 11.76
N GLN A 231 -17.30 7.77 11.04
CA GLN A 231 -18.21 6.79 10.45
C GLN A 231 -17.52 5.94 9.38
N VAL A 232 -16.73 6.57 8.51
CA VAL A 232 -15.95 5.85 7.49
C VAL A 232 -14.88 4.98 8.12
N TYR A 233 -14.19 5.47 9.17
CA TYR A 233 -13.19 4.69 9.86
C TYR A 233 -13.77 3.51 10.65
N GLU A 234 -15.03 3.56 11.07
CA GLU A 234 -15.68 2.41 11.70
C GLU A 234 -15.75 1.22 10.74
N VAL A 235 -16.04 1.48 9.46
CA VAL A 235 -16.01 0.47 8.39
C VAL A 235 -14.58 0.02 8.09
N ILE A 236 -13.71 0.95 7.74
CA ILE A 236 -12.32 0.66 7.32
C ILE A 236 -11.52 0.03 8.45
N GLY A 237 -11.64 0.53 9.67
CA GLY A 237 -10.99 0.00 10.85
C GLY A 237 -11.51 -1.39 11.22
N THR A 238 -12.78 -1.70 10.95
CA THR A 238 -13.27 -3.06 11.18
C THR A 238 -12.75 -4.03 10.12
N GLN A 239 -12.74 -3.64 8.83
CA GLN A 239 -12.06 -4.41 7.78
C GLN A 239 -10.58 -4.67 8.13
N TYR A 240 -9.89 -3.64 8.64
CA TYR A 240 -8.51 -3.78 9.13
C TYR A 240 -8.40 -4.86 10.21
N ARG A 241 -9.14 -4.73 11.31
CA ARG A 241 -8.99 -5.61 12.48
C ARG A 241 -9.47 -7.04 12.25
N GLU A 242 -10.51 -7.23 11.44
CA GLU A 242 -11.15 -8.54 11.24
C GLU A 242 -10.55 -9.32 10.07
N THR A 243 -10.08 -8.63 9.04
CA THR A 243 -9.61 -9.27 7.80
C THR A 243 -8.15 -8.94 7.52
N GLU A 244 -7.83 -7.66 7.28
CA GLU A 244 -6.55 -7.30 6.67
C GLU A 244 -5.35 -7.51 7.58
N LEU A 245 -5.53 -7.30 8.88
CA LEU A 245 -4.50 -7.49 9.88
C LEU A 245 -3.96 -8.92 9.92
N TYR A 246 -4.81 -9.91 9.67
CA TYR A 246 -4.45 -11.33 9.80
C TYR A 246 -4.31 -12.04 8.45
N ARG A 247 -4.37 -11.28 7.35
CA ARG A 247 -4.39 -11.84 6.01
C ARG A 247 -2.99 -12.30 5.58
N THR A 248 -2.84 -13.61 5.38
CA THR A 248 -1.55 -14.22 4.96
C THR A 248 -1.48 -14.59 3.49
N ASP A 249 -2.59 -14.46 2.76
CA ASP A 249 -2.74 -14.91 1.37
C ASP A 249 -2.68 -13.75 0.36
N ARG A 250 -2.28 -12.55 0.80
CA ARG A 250 -2.07 -11.42 -0.11
C ARG A 250 -0.99 -11.77 -1.13
N ASN A 251 -1.23 -11.34 -2.36
CA ASN A 251 -0.35 -11.63 -3.48
C ASN A 251 0.89 -10.73 -3.47
N PHE A 252 0.68 -9.45 -3.21
CA PHE A 252 1.67 -8.40 -3.16
C PHE A 252 1.37 -7.45 -1.98
N MET A 253 2.37 -6.68 -1.61
CA MET A 253 2.28 -5.65 -0.57
C MET A 253 1.23 -4.61 -0.98
N PRO A 254 0.29 -4.23 -0.09
CA PRO A 254 -0.67 -3.18 -0.37
C PRO A 254 0.01 -1.87 -0.77
N MET A 255 -0.45 -1.28 -1.86
CA MET A 255 0.11 -0.03 -2.40
C MET A 255 -0.84 1.13 -2.12
N THR A 256 -0.30 2.32 -1.85
CA THR A 256 -1.12 3.50 -1.53
C THR A 256 -2.09 3.82 -2.66
N GLY A 257 -1.67 3.69 -3.92
CA GLY A 257 -2.57 3.87 -5.08
C GLY A 257 -3.69 2.83 -5.22
N GLU A 258 -3.55 1.64 -4.62
CA GLU A 258 -4.58 0.59 -4.60
C GLU A 258 -5.67 0.90 -3.58
N VAL A 259 -5.28 1.40 -2.40
CA VAL A 259 -6.20 1.54 -1.25
C VAL A 259 -6.63 2.99 -0.99
N SER A 260 -5.90 3.97 -1.54
CA SER A 260 -6.21 5.40 -1.45
C SER A 260 -5.96 6.15 -2.77
N PRO A 261 -6.66 5.77 -3.86
CA PRO A 261 -6.43 6.34 -5.18
C PRO A 261 -6.72 7.85 -5.29
N ARG A 262 -7.59 8.43 -4.44
CA ARG A 262 -7.81 9.91 -4.46
C ARG A 262 -6.61 10.63 -3.87
N PHE A 263 -6.08 10.13 -2.75
CA PHE A 263 -4.86 10.65 -2.15
C PHE A 263 -3.67 10.52 -3.11
N SER A 264 -3.43 9.34 -3.70
CA SER A 264 -2.32 9.14 -4.63
C SER A 264 -2.44 10.00 -5.88
N LEU A 265 -3.65 10.26 -6.37
CA LEU A 265 -3.86 11.20 -7.48
C LEU A 265 -3.50 12.64 -7.08
N ARG A 266 -3.77 13.05 -5.84
CA ARG A 266 -3.49 14.40 -5.36
C ARG A 266 -2.04 14.61 -4.94
N PHE A 267 -1.42 13.59 -4.35
CA PHE A 267 -0.09 13.63 -3.76
C PHE A 267 0.75 12.42 -4.23
N PRO A 268 1.00 12.27 -5.54
CA PRO A 268 1.68 11.09 -6.06
C PRO A 268 3.09 10.92 -5.51
N GLU A 269 3.79 12.02 -5.23
CA GLU A 269 5.11 12.01 -4.61
C GLU A 269 5.08 11.38 -3.21
N LEU A 270 4.12 11.77 -2.36
CA LEU A 270 4.00 11.20 -1.01
C LEU A 270 3.57 9.74 -1.07
N ALA A 271 2.62 9.39 -1.95
CA ALA A 271 2.22 8.00 -2.15
C ALA A 271 3.42 7.12 -2.52
N ASN A 272 4.29 7.58 -3.43
CA ASN A 272 5.52 6.89 -3.77
C ASN A 272 6.50 6.80 -2.59
N VAL A 273 6.68 7.88 -1.81
CA VAL A 273 7.54 7.85 -0.61
C VAL A 273 7.08 6.75 0.36
N PHE A 274 5.78 6.64 0.59
CA PHE A 274 5.20 5.63 1.49
C PHE A 274 5.32 4.21 0.93
N ASP A 275 5.03 4.01 -0.35
CA ASP A 275 5.17 2.70 -0.99
C ASP A 275 6.65 2.25 -1.03
N ASN A 276 7.58 3.17 -1.28
CA ASN A 276 9.01 2.92 -1.25
C ASN A 276 9.52 2.60 0.17
N LEU A 277 8.96 3.24 1.20
CA LEU A 277 9.23 2.89 2.60
C LEU A 277 8.76 1.46 2.92
N HIS A 278 7.52 1.13 2.58
CA HIS A 278 6.98 -0.20 2.84
C HIS A 278 7.79 -1.28 2.09
N MET A 279 8.26 -1.00 0.88
CA MET A 279 9.19 -1.88 0.15
C MET A 279 10.53 -2.04 0.88
N LEU A 280 11.07 -0.97 1.45
CA LEU A 280 12.30 -1.04 2.24
C LEU A 280 12.11 -1.94 3.47
N HIS A 281 10.96 -1.88 4.16
CA HIS A 281 10.63 -2.81 5.24
C HIS A 281 10.70 -4.27 4.77
N ASP A 282 10.03 -4.60 3.66
CA ASP A 282 10.02 -5.96 3.08
C ASP A 282 11.43 -6.43 2.71
N MET A 283 12.20 -5.60 2.01
CA MET A 283 13.59 -5.92 1.64
C MET A 283 14.47 -6.19 2.85
N VAL A 284 14.38 -5.35 3.90
CA VAL A 284 15.17 -5.53 5.13
C VAL A 284 14.75 -6.82 5.84
N ASN A 285 13.45 -7.08 5.95
CA ASN A 285 12.94 -8.29 6.58
C ASN A 285 13.50 -9.54 5.89
N ASP A 286 13.47 -9.58 4.56
CA ASP A 286 14.02 -10.66 3.73
C ASP A 286 15.54 -10.84 3.92
N ILE A 287 16.30 -9.74 3.96
CA ILE A 287 17.75 -9.77 4.22
C ILE A 287 18.04 -10.33 5.61
N LEU A 288 17.34 -9.87 6.65
CA LEU A 288 17.63 -10.25 8.03
C LEU A 288 17.37 -11.73 8.31
N VAL A 289 16.40 -12.34 7.62
CA VAL A 289 16.08 -13.77 7.76
C VAL A 289 16.84 -14.68 6.81
N SER A 290 17.65 -14.11 5.91
CA SER A 290 18.45 -14.88 4.96
C SER A 290 19.51 -15.73 5.70
N GLY A 291 19.39 -17.05 5.63
CA GLY A 291 20.27 -17.99 6.33
C GLY A 291 21.61 -18.26 5.66
N ASP A 292 21.70 -17.94 4.37
CA ASP A 292 22.90 -18.07 3.51
C ASP A 292 23.82 -16.83 3.55
N MET A 293 23.39 -15.75 4.22
CA MET A 293 24.20 -14.54 4.38
C MET A 293 24.89 -14.52 5.74
N THR A 294 26.20 -14.29 5.73
CA THR A 294 26.92 -13.86 6.93
C THR A 294 26.37 -12.54 7.43
N GLN A 295 26.61 -12.23 8.70
CA GLN A 295 26.13 -10.99 9.27
C GLN A 295 26.68 -9.74 8.56
N ARG A 296 27.94 -9.77 8.11
CA ARG A 296 28.53 -8.69 7.32
C ARG A 296 27.80 -8.49 5.99
N GLN A 297 27.47 -9.58 5.29
CA GLN A 297 26.70 -9.51 4.04
C GLN A 297 25.30 -8.94 4.27
N LYS A 298 24.64 -9.27 5.39
CA LYS A 298 23.35 -8.66 5.75
C LYS A 298 23.49 -7.16 5.97
N ASP A 299 24.50 -6.75 6.72
CA ASP A 299 24.73 -5.33 7.01
C ASP A 299 25.02 -4.54 5.71
N ASP A 300 25.79 -5.11 4.78
CA ASP A 300 26.05 -4.51 3.46
C ASP A 300 24.81 -4.50 2.55
N ALA A 301 24.00 -5.58 2.56
CA ALA A 301 22.75 -5.65 1.83
C ALA A 301 21.71 -4.63 2.34
N VAL A 302 21.61 -4.44 3.66
CA VAL A 302 20.74 -3.41 4.26
C VAL A 302 21.18 -2.01 3.83
N ARG A 303 22.49 -1.71 3.83
CA ARG A 303 23.01 -0.42 3.33
C ARG A 303 22.64 -0.20 1.86
N LEU A 304 22.77 -1.23 1.02
CA LEU A 304 22.38 -1.14 -0.37
C LEU A 304 20.87 -0.94 -0.54
N ALA A 305 20.05 -1.63 0.26
CA ALA A 305 18.59 -1.47 0.26
C ALA A 305 18.19 -0.03 0.60
N ILE A 306 18.79 0.55 1.65
CA ILE A 306 18.58 1.96 2.00
C ILE A 306 18.94 2.84 0.81
N TRP A 307 20.17 2.74 0.28
CA TRP A 307 20.64 3.58 -0.82
C TRP A 307 19.70 3.56 -2.03
N ARG A 308 19.19 2.38 -2.40
CA ARG A 308 18.30 2.18 -3.54
C ARG A 308 16.95 2.90 -3.44
N VAL A 309 16.54 3.35 -2.25
CA VAL A 309 15.29 4.10 -2.08
C VAL A 309 15.52 5.56 -1.72
N MET A 310 16.77 6.01 -1.54
CA MET A 310 17.07 7.40 -1.16
C MET A 310 16.97 8.36 -2.32
N ALA A 311 16.34 9.53 -2.13
CA ALA A 311 16.25 10.60 -3.12
C ALA A 311 17.61 10.97 -3.73
N ALA A 312 18.68 10.95 -2.93
CA ALA A 312 20.04 11.20 -3.38
C ALA A 312 20.52 10.24 -4.50
N ALA A 313 20.09 8.98 -4.48
CA ALA A 313 20.45 7.97 -5.49
C ALA A 313 19.72 8.18 -6.83
N HIS A 314 18.66 8.98 -6.82
CA HIS A 314 17.78 9.22 -7.96
C HIS A 314 17.79 10.68 -8.43
N LYS A 315 18.76 11.47 -7.96
CA LYS A 315 18.87 12.89 -8.29
C LYS A 315 18.98 13.10 -9.81
N GLY A 316 18.11 13.95 -10.34
CA GLY A 316 18.10 14.33 -11.76
C GLY A 316 17.11 13.55 -12.63
N TYR A 317 16.44 12.53 -12.08
CA TYR A 317 15.38 11.80 -12.76
C TYR A 317 13.99 12.34 -12.40
N LYS A 318 13.00 11.98 -13.22
CA LYS A 318 11.60 12.39 -13.12
C LYS A 318 10.68 11.17 -13.18
N PRO A 319 9.43 11.26 -12.66
CA PRO A 319 8.43 10.23 -12.89
C PRO A 319 8.25 9.95 -14.40
N GLY A 320 8.24 8.68 -14.78
CA GLY A 320 8.17 8.22 -16.17
C GLY A 320 9.54 7.96 -16.81
N ASP A 321 10.65 8.46 -16.25
CA ASP A 321 11.99 8.16 -16.75
C ASP A 321 12.30 6.65 -16.57
N ALA A 322 13.07 6.09 -17.51
CA ALA A 322 13.57 4.72 -17.42
C ALA A 322 15.02 4.66 -17.96
N PRO A 323 16.00 5.29 -17.28
CA PRO A 323 17.41 5.16 -17.66
C PRO A 323 17.89 3.71 -17.65
N GLU A 324 17.26 2.86 -16.82
CA GLU A 324 17.53 1.44 -16.72
C GLU A 324 16.20 0.65 -16.75
N PRO A 325 15.54 0.50 -17.91
CA PRO A 325 14.24 -0.14 -18.00
C PRO A 325 14.24 -1.54 -17.39
N GLY A 326 13.26 -1.85 -16.56
CA GLY A 326 13.14 -3.13 -15.85
C GLY A 326 14.09 -3.28 -14.65
N LYS A 327 14.87 -2.26 -14.29
CA LYS A 327 15.78 -2.27 -13.14
C LYS A 327 15.31 -1.32 -12.03
N TRP A 328 16.13 -1.16 -10.98
CA TRP A 328 15.81 -0.30 -9.83
C TRP A 328 15.66 1.19 -10.18
N ARG A 329 16.24 1.66 -11.30
CA ARG A 329 16.03 3.02 -11.83
C ARG A 329 15.09 3.02 -13.03
N ASP A 330 13.98 2.32 -12.88
CA ASP A 330 12.83 2.41 -13.74
C ASP A 330 11.71 3.10 -12.96
N TYR A 331 11.41 4.33 -13.35
CA TYR A 331 10.44 5.21 -12.68
C TYR A 331 9.14 5.31 -13.46
N ARG A 332 8.86 4.33 -14.31
CA ARG A 332 7.54 4.20 -14.94
C ARG A 332 6.54 3.78 -13.86
N HIS A 333 5.31 4.26 -14.00
CA HIS A 333 4.21 3.95 -13.09
C HIS A 333 3.09 3.21 -13.83
N MET A 334 2.17 2.65 -13.05
CA MET A 334 0.97 2.02 -13.59
C MET A 334 0.09 3.07 -14.28
N ASP A 335 -0.50 2.71 -15.41
CA ASP A 335 -1.32 3.61 -16.20
C ASP A 335 -2.61 3.94 -15.43
N GLY A 336 -2.92 5.23 -15.36
CA GLY A 336 -4.03 5.76 -14.59
C GLY A 336 -3.78 5.87 -13.08
N MET A 337 -2.74 5.24 -12.51
CA MET A 337 -2.42 5.32 -11.08
C MET A 337 -1.08 6.02 -10.85
N PRO A 338 -1.03 7.36 -10.94
CA PRO A 338 0.15 8.09 -10.49
C PRO A 338 0.36 7.82 -8.99
N GLY A 339 1.62 7.71 -8.56
CA GLY A 339 1.94 7.31 -7.19
C GLY A 339 2.03 5.79 -6.96
N MET A 340 2.15 4.98 -8.02
CA MET A 340 2.40 3.55 -7.93
C MET A 340 3.38 3.10 -9.01
N GLY A 341 4.57 2.64 -8.60
CA GLY A 341 5.56 2.07 -9.52
C GLY A 341 5.10 0.77 -10.18
N GLN A 342 5.88 0.30 -11.16
CA GLN A 342 5.57 -0.95 -11.85
C GLN A 342 5.55 -2.12 -10.87
N MET A 343 4.45 -2.87 -10.89
CA MET A 343 4.27 -4.03 -10.03
C MET A 343 4.92 -5.29 -10.64
N PRO A 344 5.39 -6.23 -9.80
CA PRO A 344 6.00 -7.46 -10.29
C PRO A 344 5.01 -8.26 -11.15
N ASP A 345 5.46 -8.70 -12.32
CA ASP A 345 4.70 -9.59 -13.22
C ASP A 345 3.32 -9.06 -13.64
N MET A 346 3.13 -7.73 -13.64
CA MET A 346 1.86 -7.08 -14.03
C MET A 346 1.98 -6.25 -15.33
N PRO A 347 0.97 -6.31 -16.22
CA PRO A 347 0.85 -5.35 -17.31
C PRO A 347 0.75 -3.92 -16.78
N ARG A 348 1.32 -2.94 -17.50
CA ARG A 348 1.32 -1.53 -17.07
C ARG A 348 -0.06 -0.94 -16.79
N ASP A 349 -1.09 -1.45 -17.43
CA ASP A 349 -2.45 -0.93 -17.37
C ASP A 349 -3.41 -1.88 -16.65
N ALA A 350 -2.91 -2.95 -16.01
CA ALA A 350 -3.75 -3.93 -15.34
C ALA A 350 -3.15 -4.42 -14.01
N MET A 351 -4.00 -4.55 -13.00
CA MET A 351 -3.65 -5.09 -11.68
C MET A 351 -4.53 -6.28 -11.35
N PHE A 352 -3.96 -7.29 -10.71
CA PHE A 352 -4.72 -8.41 -10.18
C PHE A 352 -5.34 -8.02 -8.84
N MET A 353 -6.67 -8.00 -8.77
CA MET A 353 -7.42 -7.68 -7.57
C MET A 353 -7.98 -8.98 -6.98
N PRO A 354 -7.66 -9.34 -5.72
CA PRO A 354 -8.25 -10.52 -5.08
C PRO A 354 -9.79 -10.51 -5.18
N GLY A 355 -10.39 -11.64 -5.56
CA GLY A 355 -11.84 -11.75 -5.79
C GLY A 355 -12.33 -11.20 -7.13
N MET A 356 -11.65 -10.21 -7.72
CA MET A 356 -12.06 -9.57 -8.98
C MET A 356 -11.22 -9.97 -10.19
N GLY A 357 -10.01 -10.50 -10.00
CA GLY A 357 -9.06 -10.87 -11.04
C GLY A 357 -8.40 -9.67 -11.71
N TRP A 358 -8.00 -9.81 -12.97
CA TRP A 358 -7.27 -8.78 -13.71
C TRP A 358 -8.17 -7.61 -14.14
N MET A 359 -7.88 -6.42 -13.61
CA MET A 359 -8.66 -5.20 -13.82
C MET A 359 -7.79 -4.09 -14.40
N SER A 360 -8.37 -3.25 -15.25
CA SER A 360 -7.66 -2.10 -15.83
C SER A 360 -7.58 -0.95 -14.83
N MET A 361 -6.38 -0.44 -14.54
CA MET A 361 -6.21 0.65 -13.59
C MET A 361 -6.55 2.03 -14.20
N ALA A 362 -6.54 2.15 -15.52
CA ALA A 362 -6.90 3.36 -16.27
C ALA A 362 -8.39 3.45 -16.61
N SER A 363 -9.17 2.41 -16.28
CA SER A 363 -10.59 2.32 -16.64
C SER A 363 -11.48 2.11 -15.41
N CYS A 364 -12.75 2.40 -15.56
CA CYS A 364 -13.78 2.09 -14.57
C CYS A 364 -13.82 0.58 -14.36
N HIS A 365 -13.82 0.15 -13.11
CA HIS A 365 -13.84 -1.27 -12.77
C HIS A 365 -15.19 -1.92 -13.07
N HIS A 366 -16.29 -1.16 -13.02
CA HIS A 366 -17.63 -1.66 -13.31
C HIS A 366 -17.93 -1.80 -14.80
N CYS A 367 -17.43 -0.89 -15.65
CA CYS A 367 -17.82 -0.85 -17.07
C CYS A 367 -16.64 -0.81 -18.06
N SER A 368 -15.39 -0.93 -17.59
CA SER A 368 -14.15 -0.92 -18.40
C SER A 368 -13.92 0.33 -19.29
N MET A 369 -14.74 1.38 -19.15
CA MET A 369 -14.56 2.66 -19.85
C MET A 369 -13.41 3.47 -19.24
N PRO A 370 -12.63 4.23 -20.01
CA PRO A 370 -11.57 5.10 -19.47
C PRO A 370 -12.08 6.03 -18.35
N MET A 371 -11.28 6.16 -17.29
CA MET A 371 -11.59 7.05 -16.17
C MET A 371 -11.45 8.52 -16.56
N ALA A 372 -12.35 9.37 -16.07
CA ALA A 372 -12.15 10.82 -16.12
C ALA A 372 -11.04 11.21 -15.12
N THR A 373 -10.31 12.29 -15.44
CA THR A 373 -9.29 12.86 -14.55
C THR A 373 -9.87 13.82 -13.50
N LYS A 374 -11.15 14.19 -13.63
CA LYS A 374 -11.89 15.06 -12.72
C LYS A 374 -13.09 14.31 -12.14
N ASP A 375 -13.58 14.78 -10.99
CA ASP A 375 -14.81 14.31 -10.35
C ASP A 375 -14.79 12.80 -10.04
N LEU A 376 -13.77 12.40 -9.27
CA LEU A 376 -13.49 11.01 -8.98
C LEU A 376 -14.49 10.42 -7.98
N HIS A 377 -15.29 9.48 -8.46
CA HIS A 377 -16.05 8.59 -7.58
C HIS A 377 -15.17 7.42 -7.15
N THR A 378 -15.32 6.97 -5.91
CA THR A 378 -14.67 5.75 -5.43
C THR A 378 -15.61 4.84 -4.65
N VAL A 379 -15.30 3.56 -4.65
CA VAL A 379 -15.90 2.53 -3.80
C VAL A 379 -14.77 1.84 -3.06
N SER A 380 -14.87 1.78 -1.73
CA SER A 380 -14.00 0.96 -0.89
C SER A 380 -14.79 -0.23 -0.39
N ALA A 381 -14.35 -1.44 -0.68
CA ALA A 381 -14.97 -2.68 -0.21
C ALA A 381 -13.93 -3.81 -0.20
N ASP A 382 -14.11 -4.83 0.64
CA ASP A 382 -13.26 -6.03 0.70
C ASP A 382 -11.73 -5.77 0.66
N GLY A 383 -11.29 -4.70 1.32
CA GLY A 383 -9.87 -4.37 1.43
C GLY A 383 -9.25 -3.66 0.22
N TRP A 384 -10.04 -3.18 -0.74
CA TRP A 384 -9.56 -2.37 -1.87
C TRP A 384 -10.37 -1.08 -2.02
N THR A 385 -9.80 -0.10 -2.72
CA THR A 385 -10.50 1.13 -3.11
C THR A 385 -10.41 1.34 -4.61
N MET A 386 -11.54 1.24 -5.31
CA MET A 386 -11.59 1.41 -6.76
C MET A 386 -12.13 2.77 -7.14
N ARG A 387 -11.57 3.30 -8.21
CA ARG A 387 -12.15 4.44 -8.91
C ARG A 387 -13.22 3.94 -9.85
N VAL A 388 -14.34 4.65 -9.86
CA VAL A 388 -15.49 4.39 -10.73
C VAL A 388 -15.91 5.67 -11.44
N ARG A 389 -16.53 5.51 -12.60
CA ARG A 389 -16.79 6.64 -13.50
C ARG A 389 -18.07 7.41 -13.20
N CYS A 390 -19.03 6.79 -12.52
CA CYS A 390 -20.30 7.42 -12.16
C CYS A 390 -20.88 6.82 -10.86
N PRO A 391 -21.88 7.47 -10.25
CA PRO A 391 -22.57 6.94 -9.07
C PRO A 391 -23.22 5.58 -9.27
N LEU A 392 -23.82 5.28 -10.44
CA LEU A 392 -24.39 3.96 -10.70
C LEU A 392 -23.33 2.85 -10.59
N CYS A 393 -22.15 3.06 -11.19
CA CYS A 393 -21.04 2.12 -11.07
C CYS A 393 -20.62 1.94 -9.61
N ALA A 394 -20.67 3.02 -8.81
CA ALA A 394 -20.33 2.95 -7.40
C ALA A 394 -21.33 2.10 -6.61
N ARG A 395 -22.64 2.34 -6.84
CA ARG A 395 -23.73 1.60 -6.22
C ARG A 395 -23.67 0.12 -6.56
N ASP A 396 -23.60 -0.21 -7.85
CA ASP A 396 -23.68 -1.59 -8.30
C ASP A 396 -22.48 -2.40 -7.78
N MET A 397 -21.26 -1.84 -7.81
CA MET A 397 -20.08 -2.47 -7.19
C MET A 397 -20.22 -2.65 -5.68
N SER A 398 -20.86 -1.70 -4.98
CA SER A 398 -21.13 -1.84 -3.55
C SER A 398 -22.19 -2.89 -3.23
N ALA A 399 -23.07 -3.23 -4.19
CA ALA A 399 -24.08 -4.27 -4.03
C ALA A 399 -23.51 -5.68 -4.31
N GLU A 400 -22.50 -5.78 -5.19
CA GLU A 400 -21.78 -7.03 -5.46
C GLU A 400 -20.93 -7.49 -4.26
N THR A 401 -20.46 -6.54 -3.47
CA THR A 401 -19.72 -6.78 -2.22
C THR A 401 -20.69 -6.74 -1.05
N LYS A 402 -21.12 -7.91 -0.57
CA LYS A 402 -22.09 -7.98 0.55
C LYS A 402 -21.45 -7.42 1.82
N GLY A 403 -21.90 -6.22 2.23
CA GLY A 403 -21.56 -5.56 3.49
C GLY A 403 -20.63 -4.35 3.35
N ARG A 404 -20.64 -3.47 4.36
CA ARG A 404 -19.65 -2.44 4.75
C ARG A 404 -18.76 -1.83 3.64
N ALA A 405 -19.37 -1.40 2.54
CA ALA A 405 -18.72 -0.58 1.52
C ALA A 405 -18.75 0.91 1.90
N VAL A 406 -17.77 1.68 1.42
CA VAL A 406 -17.75 3.15 1.51
C VAL A 406 -17.73 3.74 0.11
N LEU A 407 -18.72 4.55 -0.23
CA LEU A 407 -18.80 5.25 -1.51
C LEU A 407 -18.45 6.72 -1.28
N HIS A 408 -17.53 7.23 -2.09
CA HIS A 408 -17.28 8.65 -2.22
C HIS A 408 -17.83 9.11 -3.57
N LEU A 409 -18.92 9.86 -3.57
CA LEU A 409 -19.54 10.35 -4.78
C LEU A 409 -19.24 11.85 -4.96
N ALA A 410 -18.57 12.19 -6.06
CA ALA A 410 -18.47 13.57 -6.49
C ALA A 410 -19.87 14.14 -6.79
N THR A 411 -20.06 15.43 -6.51
CA THR A 411 -21.27 16.19 -6.81
C THR A 411 -20.89 17.43 -7.60
N GLU A 412 -21.86 18.27 -7.96
CA GLU A 412 -21.62 19.55 -8.61
C GLU A 412 -20.82 20.55 -7.75
N ASP A 413 -20.79 20.34 -6.43
CA ASP A 413 -19.96 21.10 -5.50
C ASP A 413 -18.83 20.21 -4.98
N THR A 414 -17.61 20.47 -5.47
CA THR A 414 -16.41 19.70 -5.12
C THR A 414 -16.07 19.73 -3.63
N ASN A 415 -16.64 20.68 -2.86
CA ASN A 415 -16.48 20.74 -1.41
C ASN A 415 -17.57 20.00 -0.63
N ARG A 416 -18.60 19.49 -1.32
CA ARG A 416 -19.72 18.76 -0.72
C ARG A 416 -19.92 17.41 -1.41
N PRO A 417 -18.90 16.52 -1.38
CA PRO A 417 -19.09 15.17 -1.87
C PRO A 417 -20.14 14.43 -1.04
N LEU A 418 -20.87 13.53 -1.67
CA LEU A 418 -21.79 12.65 -0.96
C LEU A 418 -21.06 11.37 -0.55
N ILE A 419 -20.90 11.18 0.76
CA ILE A 419 -20.23 10.01 1.33
C ILE A 419 -21.28 9.04 1.88
N LEU A 420 -21.36 7.85 1.30
CA LEU A 420 -22.29 6.80 1.70
C LEU A 420 -21.53 5.63 2.33
N VAL A 421 -22.14 5.02 3.35
CA VAL A 421 -21.66 3.79 4.00
C VAL A 421 -22.75 2.73 3.87
N SER A 422 -22.37 1.55 3.40
CA SER A 422 -23.24 0.39 3.33
C SER A 422 -23.32 -0.31 4.70
N ASP A 423 -24.52 -0.70 5.12
CA ASP A 423 -24.71 -1.54 6.30
C ASP A 423 -24.52 -3.04 5.97
N GLU A 424 -24.79 -3.91 6.94
CA GLU A 424 -24.66 -5.37 6.76
C GLU A 424 -25.71 -5.96 5.80
N GLN A 425 -26.80 -5.23 5.54
CA GLN A 425 -27.86 -5.62 4.61
C GLN A 425 -27.63 -5.03 3.21
N GLY A 426 -26.59 -4.21 3.03
CA GLY A 426 -26.29 -3.54 1.77
C GLY A 426 -26.99 -2.20 1.59
N ASN A 427 -27.70 -1.67 2.60
CA ASN A 427 -28.37 -0.38 2.49
C ASN A 427 -27.35 0.76 2.61
N LEU A 428 -27.49 1.76 1.75
CA LEU A 428 -26.60 2.90 1.68
C LEU A 428 -27.11 4.04 2.56
N ASN A 429 -26.29 4.41 3.55
CA ASN A 429 -26.58 5.47 4.50
C ASN A 429 -25.61 6.65 4.28
N ALA A 430 -26.13 7.86 4.16
CA ALA A 430 -25.30 9.05 4.06
C ALA A 430 -24.69 9.40 5.41
N THR A 431 -23.38 9.58 5.45
CA THR A 431 -22.65 9.97 6.67
C THR A 431 -22.97 11.39 7.13
N ASN A 432 -23.36 12.27 6.19
CA ASN A 432 -23.98 13.55 6.46
C ASN A 432 -25.50 13.45 6.24
N THR A 433 -26.28 13.37 7.31
CA THR A 433 -27.73 13.18 7.24
C THR A 433 -28.46 14.31 6.52
N ALA A 434 -28.00 15.56 6.68
CA ALA A 434 -28.62 16.70 6.01
C ALA A 434 -28.43 16.61 4.49
N LEU A 435 -27.19 16.33 4.05
CA LEU A 435 -26.88 16.13 2.64
C LEU A 435 -27.59 14.88 2.09
N GLY A 436 -27.65 13.78 2.84
CA GLY A 436 -28.35 12.56 2.40
C GLY A 436 -29.86 12.75 2.19
N LYS A 437 -30.49 13.65 2.95
CA LYS A 437 -31.91 13.99 2.79
C LYS A 437 -32.17 14.92 1.61
N SER A 438 -31.21 15.80 1.29
CA SER A 438 -31.36 16.75 0.19
C SER A 438 -30.86 16.21 -1.14
N ALA A 439 -29.87 15.31 -1.12
CA ALA A 439 -29.20 14.80 -2.30
C ALA A 439 -30.19 14.09 -3.23
N VAL A 440 -30.00 14.33 -4.52
CA VAL A 440 -30.79 13.71 -5.58
C VAL A 440 -29.87 13.16 -6.66
N PHE A 441 -30.35 12.14 -7.35
CA PHE A 441 -29.60 11.45 -8.39
C PHE A 441 -30.28 11.62 -9.74
N LEU A 442 -29.47 11.82 -10.77
CA LEU A 442 -29.84 11.61 -12.16
C LEU A 442 -29.47 10.18 -12.53
N GLU A 443 -30.42 9.44 -13.08
CA GLU A 443 -30.16 8.14 -13.69
C GLU A 443 -31.15 7.96 -14.86
N GLN A 444 -30.66 8.27 -16.06
CA GLN A 444 -31.38 8.06 -17.32
C GLN A 444 -30.53 7.16 -18.21
N GLU A 445 -30.74 5.85 -18.12
CA GLU A 445 -29.90 4.87 -18.82
C GLU A 445 -29.71 5.21 -20.31
N ALA A 446 -28.46 5.19 -20.73
CA ALA A 446 -28.02 5.35 -22.10
C ALA A 446 -26.72 4.55 -22.29
N SER A 447 -26.01 4.72 -23.41
CA SER A 447 -24.75 4.01 -23.63
C SER A 447 -23.77 4.20 -22.47
N HIS A 448 -23.17 3.12 -21.97
CA HIS A 448 -22.16 3.17 -20.89
C HIS A 448 -20.94 4.01 -21.26
N ALA A 449 -20.69 4.23 -22.56
CA ALA A 449 -19.67 5.17 -23.03
C ALA A 449 -19.90 6.60 -22.52
N GLY A 450 -21.15 6.98 -22.21
CA GLY A 450 -21.53 8.26 -21.64
C GLY A 450 -21.94 8.23 -20.16
N CYS A 451 -21.65 7.15 -19.40
CA CYS A 451 -22.23 6.95 -18.05
C CYS A 451 -22.03 8.09 -17.05
N ALA A 452 -20.92 8.82 -17.13
CA ALA A 452 -20.67 10.00 -16.30
C ALA A 452 -21.65 11.17 -16.59
N HIS A 453 -22.28 11.21 -17.76
CA HIS A 453 -23.23 12.25 -18.13
C HIS A 453 -24.65 11.95 -17.67
N TRP A 454 -25.06 10.69 -17.75
CA TRP A 454 -26.44 10.27 -17.48
C TRP A 454 -26.64 9.61 -16.12
N SER A 455 -25.57 9.36 -15.36
CA SER A 455 -25.59 8.98 -13.96
C SER A 455 -24.78 9.99 -13.14
N GLN A 456 -25.46 10.80 -12.32
CA GLN A 456 -24.84 11.86 -11.51
C GLN A 456 -25.51 11.99 -10.15
N ALA A 457 -24.76 12.48 -9.17
CA ALA A 457 -25.26 12.80 -7.83
C ALA A 457 -25.18 14.32 -7.63
N PHE A 458 -26.24 14.90 -7.06
CA PHE A 458 -26.33 16.33 -6.80
C PHE A 458 -26.55 16.59 -5.32
N THR A 459 -26.03 17.71 -4.81
CA THR A 459 -26.20 18.04 -3.38
C THR A 459 -27.66 18.33 -3.01
N ASP A 460 -28.44 18.85 -3.96
CA ASP A 460 -29.86 19.13 -3.80
C ASP A 460 -30.65 19.18 -5.12
N ARG A 461 -31.96 19.34 -4.99
CA ARG A 461 -32.89 19.47 -6.12
C ARG A 461 -32.58 20.68 -7.01
N THR A 462 -32.20 21.81 -6.44
CA THR A 462 -31.92 23.03 -7.21
C THR A 462 -30.70 22.84 -8.10
N ALA A 463 -29.67 22.16 -7.60
CA ALA A 463 -28.50 21.77 -8.40
C ALA A 463 -28.88 20.85 -9.56
N PHE A 464 -29.70 19.83 -9.31
CA PHE A 464 -30.23 18.97 -10.36
C PHE A 464 -31.03 19.74 -11.42
N ASP A 465 -31.95 20.63 -11.00
CA ASP A 465 -32.76 21.40 -11.95
C ASP A 465 -31.90 22.34 -12.82
N ARG A 466 -30.83 22.94 -12.24
CA ARG A 466 -29.84 23.72 -13.01
C ARG A 466 -29.13 22.85 -14.05
N PHE A 467 -28.70 21.65 -13.65
CA PHE A 467 -28.04 20.71 -14.54
C PHE A 467 -28.95 20.30 -15.70
N VAL A 468 -30.19 19.89 -15.41
CA VAL A 468 -31.16 19.49 -16.44
C VAL A 468 -31.52 20.66 -17.37
N THR A 469 -31.63 21.87 -16.85
CA THR A 469 -31.86 23.08 -17.68
C THR A 469 -30.70 23.33 -18.65
N ALA A 470 -29.47 23.09 -18.22
CA ALA A 470 -28.27 23.26 -19.05
C ALA A 470 -28.04 22.11 -20.05
N ASN A 471 -28.71 20.96 -19.86
CA ASN A 471 -28.53 19.74 -20.65
C ASN A 471 -29.90 19.23 -21.14
N PRO A 472 -30.46 19.81 -22.23
CA PRO A 472 -31.82 19.54 -22.69
C PRO A 472 -32.15 18.07 -22.98
N GLU A 473 -31.15 17.22 -23.25
CA GLU A 473 -31.30 15.78 -23.41
C GLU A 473 -31.83 15.08 -22.14
N TYR A 474 -31.66 15.69 -20.97
CA TYR A 474 -32.19 15.22 -19.68
C TYR A 474 -33.44 15.97 -19.23
N ALA A 475 -34.05 16.81 -20.07
CA ALA A 475 -35.22 17.63 -19.71
C ALA A 475 -36.43 16.82 -19.16
N LYS A 476 -36.50 15.52 -19.48
CA LYS A 476 -37.55 14.60 -19.01
C LYS A 476 -37.14 13.80 -17.77
N SER A 477 -35.89 13.89 -17.35
CA SER A 477 -35.40 13.19 -16.17
C SER A 477 -36.06 13.72 -14.90
N LYS A 478 -36.39 12.81 -14.00
CA LYS A 478 -36.90 13.13 -12.66
C LYS A 478 -35.76 12.93 -11.66
N PRO A 479 -35.64 13.82 -10.65
CA PRO A 479 -34.69 13.60 -9.57
C PRO A 479 -35.09 12.35 -8.78
N ILE A 480 -34.11 11.53 -8.43
CA ILE A 480 -34.31 10.30 -7.65
C ILE A 480 -33.75 10.53 -6.26
N LEU A 481 -34.50 10.22 -5.21
CA LEU A 481 -34.01 10.33 -3.83
C LEU A 481 -33.11 9.14 -3.47
N LEU A 482 -32.22 9.29 -2.49
CA LEU A 482 -31.32 8.21 -2.03
C LEU A 482 -32.07 6.92 -1.68
N ALA A 483 -33.23 7.02 -1.02
CA ALA A 483 -34.04 5.86 -0.65
C ALA A 483 -34.49 5.02 -1.85
N ASP A 484 -34.88 5.68 -2.95
CA ASP A 484 -35.30 5.00 -4.17
C ASP A 484 -34.08 4.57 -5.00
N TRP A 485 -33.05 5.44 -5.08
CA TRP A 485 -31.87 5.23 -5.91
C TRP A 485 -31.05 4.02 -5.47
N GLN A 486 -30.90 3.79 -4.16
CA GLN A 486 -30.13 2.67 -3.63
C GLN A 486 -30.78 1.30 -3.91
N THR A 487 -32.10 1.26 -4.09
CA THR A 487 -32.83 0.02 -4.38
C THR A 487 -32.86 -0.36 -5.86
N ARG A 488 -32.41 0.56 -6.73
CA ARG A 488 -32.32 0.28 -8.16
C ARG A 488 -31.16 -0.66 -8.43
N GLN A 489 -31.36 -1.53 -9.41
CA GLN A 489 -30.33 -2.40 -9.92
C GLN A 489 -29.97 -1.92 -11.32
N GLY A 490 -28.68 -1.67 -11.56
CA GLY A 490 -28.21 -1.47 -12.92
C GLY A 490 -28.21 -2.79 -13.68
N GLU A 491 -28.37 -2.72 -15.00
CA GLU A 491 -28.02 -3.84 -15.85
C GLU A 491 -26.51 -4.01 -15.90
N LYS A 492 -26.04 -5.25 -16.11
CA LYS A 492 -24.62 -5.50 -16.34
C LYS A 492 -24.15 -4.64 -17.52
N PRO A 493 -23.07 -3.82 -17.38
CA PRO A 493 -22.66 -2.94 -18.46
C PRO A 493 -22.32 -3.70 -19.74
N ASP A 494 -22.81 -3.21 -20.88
CA ASP A 494 -22.50 -3.73 -22.23
C ASP A 494 -21.01 -3.63 -22.57
N THR A 495 -20.29 -2.75 -21.88
CA THR A 495 -18.85 -2.54 -22.04
C THR A 495 -17.99 -3.28 -21.01
N TYR A 496 -18.58 -3.99 -20.04
CA TYR A 496 -17.78 -4.68 -19.03
C TYR A 496 -16.96 -5.81 -19.65
N PHE A 497 -15.65 -5.65 -19.61
CA PHE A 497 -14.68 -6.66 -20.00
C PHE A 497 -13.61 -6.78 -18.93
N LYS A 498 -13.53 -7.96 -18.31
CA LYS A 498 -12.43 -8.33 -17.43
C LYS A 498 -11.20 -8.62 -18.27
N LYS A 499 -10.08 -7.95 -17.98
CA LYS A 499 -8.87 -8.13 -18.76
C LYS A 499 -8.38 -9.57 -18.67
N GLN A 500 -7.89 -10.09 -19.78
CA GLN A 500 -7.08 -11.31 -19.75
C GLN A 500 -5.65 -10.89 -19.38
N GLY A 501 -5.25 -11.18 -18.14
CA GLY A 501 -3.83 -11.19 -17.78
C GLY A 501 -3.21 -12.56 -18.09
N PRO A 502 -1.93 -12.78 -17.72
CA PRO A 502 -1.35 -14.11 -17.65
C PRO A 502 -2.32 -15.10 -16.96
N PRO A 503 -2.35 -16.38 -17.37
CA PRO A 503 -3.23 -17.36 -16.73
C PRO A 503 -2.91 -17.49 -15.24
N GLY A 504 -3.93 -17.32 -14.39
CA GLY A 504 -3.81 -17.46 -12.94
C GLY A 504 -3.35 -16.19 -12.22
N ASN A 505 -3.16 -16.32 -10.91
CA ASN A 505 -2.52 -15.30 -10.09
C ASN A 505 -1.03 -15.23 -10.48
N PRO A 506 -0.48 -14.04 -10.80
CA PRO A 506 0.92 -13.89 -11.22
C PRO A 506 1.92 -14.41 -10.18
N PHE A 507 1.47 -14.65 -8.94
CA PHE A 507 2.28 -15.12 -7.82
C PHE A 507 2.04 -16.57 -7.42
N ASP A 508 1.19 -17.33 -8.10
CA ASP A 508 0.96 -18.78 -7.83
C ASP A 508 2.16 -19.67 -8.23
N GLY A 509 3.28 -19.07 -8.66
CA GLY A 509 4.52 -19.81 -8.97
C GLY A 509 4.42 -20.71 -10.20
N ALA A 510 3.34 -20.62 -10.97
CA ALA A 510 3.03 -21.51 -12.09
C ALA A 510 2.79 -20.73 -13.40
N ALA A 511 3.71 -19.83 -13.80
CA ALA A 511 3.84 -19.41 -15.20
C ALA A 511 5.09 -18.54 -15.44
N ALA A 512 6.18 -19.15 -15.92
CA ALA A 512 7.16 -18.48 -16.81
C ALA A 512 8.15 -19.44 -17.51
N ASP A 513 8.11 -20.76 -17.30
CA ASP A 513 9.02 -21.70 -18.00
C ASP A 513 8.54 -22.13 -19.42
N SER A 514 7.61 -21.40 -20.06
CA SER A 514 7.14 -21.78 -21.40
C SER A 514 6.95 -20.61 -22.37
N ALA A 515 7.89 -19.67 -22.38
CA ALA A 515 8.04 -18.72 -23.48
C ALA A 515 9.30 -18.99 -24.32
N ASP A 516 9.69 -20.26 -24.46
CA ASP A 516 10.53 -20.67 -25.59
C ASP A 516 9.62 -20.86 -26.80
N GLY A 517 9.70 -19.89 -27.71
CA GLY A 517 9.08 -19.93 -29.02
C GLY A 517 9.46 -21.20 -29.76
N LYS A 518 8.50 -22.12 -29.90
CA LYS A 518 8.45 -23.07 -31.01
C LYS A 518 7.05 -23.02 -31.61
N GLY A 519 7.02 -22.56 -32.85
CA GLY A 519 5.81 -22.13 -33.53
C GLY A 519 4.84 -23.23 -33.92
N ALA A 520 3.72 -22.77 -34.47
CA ALA A 520 2.99 -23.47 -35.52
C ALA A 520 2.29 -22.43 -36.40
N LYS A 521 2.28 -22.74 -37.68
CA LYS A 521 1.72 -22.01 -38.82
C LYS A 521 0.23 -21.74 -38.71
#